data_AF-A0AAD1ZLY9-F1
#
_entry.id   AF-A0AAD1ZLY9-F1
#
_cell.length_a   1.000
_cell.length_b   1.000
_cell.length_c   1.000
_cell.angle_alpha   90.00
_cell.angle_beta   90.00
_cell.angle_gamma   90.00
#
_symmetry.space_group_name_H-M   'P 1'
#
loop_
_entity.id
_entity.type
_entity.pdbx_description
1 polymer ?
#
loop_
_entity_poly.entity_id
_entity_poly.type
_entity_poly.pdbx_seq_one_letter_code
_entity_poly.pdbx_strand_id
1 'polypeptide(L)'
;MLQGEKYRMVISHTLNSDGSAVTGYISGGKQKSLADKFEYVMHGLLYKMSEDKEKQNDGSNTVKVVVYISFGGLQLMLKGDPLKMYKFRLDQRLFLLLRKI
;
A
#
# COMPACT_ATOMS: atom_id res chain seq x y z
N MET A 1 2.59 -11.73 14.25
CA MET A 1 1.15 -11.69 13.94
C MET A 1 0.53 -12.93 14.55
N LEU A 2 -0.29 -12.75 15.58
CA LEU A 2 -1.08 -13.82 16.18
C LEU A 2 -2.51 -13.79 15.61
N GLN A 3 -3.16 -14.94 15.62
CA GLN A 3 -4.55 -15.05 15.19
C GLN A 3 -5.44 -14.16 16.07
N GLY A 4 -6.31 -13.36 15.43
CA GLY A 4 -7.24 -12.46 16.12
C GLY A 4 -6.70 -11.05 16.37
N GLU A 5 -5.43 -10.79 16.13
CA GLU A 5 -4.85 -9.44 16.26
C GLU A 5 -5.31 -8.53 15.11
N LYS A 6 -5.63 -7.29 15.45
CA LYS A 6 -6.00 -6.26 14.48
C LYS A 6 -4.79 -5.37 14.20
N TYR A 7 -4.61 -5.05 12.93
CA TYR A 7 -3.53 -4.19 12.48
C TYR A 7 -4.10 -3.04 11.66
N ARG A 8 -3.51 -1.86 11.84
CA ARG A 8 -3.73 -0.73 10.94
C ARG A 8 -2.67 -0.81 9.84
N MET A 9 -3.13 -1.04 8.62
CA MET A 9 -2.31 -1.01 7.41
C MET A 9 -2.50 0.31 6.68
N VAL A 10 -1.39 0.93 6.30
CA VAL A 10 -1.36 2.14 5.48
C VAL A 10 -0.39 1.94 4.32
N ILE A 11 -0.80 2.38 3.14
CA ILE A 11 0.04 2.40 1.95
C ILE A 11 0.23 3.86 1.55
N SER A 12 1.47 4.27 1.40
CA SER A 12 1.84 5.65 1.12
C SER A 12 2.90 5.75 0.02
N HIS A 13 2.86 6.83 -0.74
CA HIS A 13 3.86 7.16 -1.77
C HIS A 13 5.12 7.78 -1.15
N THR A 14 5.01 8.29 0.08
CA THR A 14 6.11 8.91 0.83
C THR A 14 6.01 8.66 2.33
N LEU A 15 7.14 8.78 3.03
CA LEU A 15 7.24 8.75 4.48
C LEU A 15 7.23 10.14 5.12
N ASN A 16 7.41 11.19 4.32
CA ASN A 16 7.47 12.55 4.83
C ASN A 16 6.06 13.04 5.16
N SER A 17 5.90 13.67 6.33
CA SER A 17 4.60 14.17 6.82
C SER A 17 4.04 15.31 5.94
N ASP A 18 4.90 15.98 5.18
CA ASP A 18 4.56 17.09 4.27
C ASP A 18 4.17 16.62 2.86
N GLY A 19 4.25 15.31 2.58
CA GLY A 19 3.95 14.76 1.26
C GLY A 19 5.09 14.88 0.23
N SER A 20 6.25 15.43 0.61
CA SER A 20 7.41 15.51 -0.28
C SER A 20 7.98 14.12 -0.59
N ALA A 21 8.66 13.96 -1.73
CA ALA A 21 9.27 12.68 -2.08
C ALA A 21 10.42 12.32 -1.12
N VAL A 22 10.58 11.03 -0.80
CA VAL A 22 11.72 10.56 0.00
C VAL A 22 12.98 10.69 -0.85
N THR A 23 13.86 11.64 -0.50
CA THR A 23 15.18 11.76 -1.12
C THR A 23 16.11 10.70 -0.48
N GLY A 24 17.06 10.16 -1.27
CA GLY A 24 17.92 9.03 -0.85
C GLY A 24 18.81 9.28 0.38
N TYR A 25 18.78 10.50 0.92
CA TYR A 25 19.43 10.85 2.18
C TYR A 25 18.35 11.15 3.21
N ILE A 26 18.15 10.21 4.14
CA ILE A 26 17.56 10.56 5.44
C ILE A 26 18.59 11.47 6.10
N SER A 27 18.51 12.77 5.84
CA SER A 27 19.31 13.75 6.55
C SER A 27 19.16 13.46 8.03
N GLY A 28 20.25 13.27 8.75
CA GLY A 28 20.30 12.87 10.17
C GLY A 28 19.63 13.84 11.16
N GLY A 29 18.77 14.74 10.68
CA GLY A 29 17.84 15.51 11.48
C GLY A 29 16.61 14.68 11.83
N LYS A 30 16.22 14.74 13.11
CA LYS A 30 15.00 14.18 13.69
C LYS A 30 13.71 14.77 13.08
N GLN A 31 13.51 14.67 11.77
CA GLN A 31 12.23 15.02 11.16
C GLN A 31 11.24 13.90 11.48
N LYS A 32 10.16 14.27 12.20
CA LYS A 32 9.08 13.34 12.53
C LYS A 32 8.47 12.79 11.24
N SER A 33 8.69 11.51 10.99
CA SER A 33 8.24 10.83 9.80
C SER A 33 6.93 10.09 10.09
N LEU A 34 6.22 9.68 9.03
CA LEU A 34 5.10 8.75 9.20
C LEU A 34 5.58 7.43 9.83
N ALA A 35 6.81 7.00 9.52
CA ALA A 35 7.36 5.74 10.04
C ALA A 35 7.41 5.69 11.57
N ASP A 36 7.65 6.82 12.25
CA ASP A 36 7.75 6.88 13.71
C ASP A 36 6.45 6.45 14.44
N LYS A 37 5.31 6.44 13.72
CA LYS A 37 3.99 6.05 14.26
C LYS A 37 3.64 4.59 14.00
N PHE A 38 4.50 3.85 13.30
CA PHE A 38 4.26 2.48 12.89
C PHE A 38 5.40 1.57 13.35
N GLU A 39 5.06 0.33 13.66
CA GLU A 39 6.02 -0.66 14.18
C GLU A 39 6.79 -1.33 13.05
N TYR A 40 6.24 -1.27 11.84
CA TYR A 40 6.79 -1.96 10.68
C TYR A 40 6.62 -1.11 9.42
N VAL A 41 7.71 -0.98 8.66
CA VAL A 41 7.76 -0.22 7.41
C VAL A 41 8.53 -1.01 6.35
N MET A 42 7.95 -1.14 5.15
CA MET A 42 8.62 -1.71 3.99
C MET A 42 8.51 -0.78 2.78
N HIS A 43 9.54 -0.77 1.94
CA HIS A 43 9.53 -0.09 0.65
C HIS A 43 9.43 -1.12 -0.48
N GLY A 44 8.53 -0.89 -1.43
CA GLY A 44 8.23 -1.81 -2.51
C GLY A 44 7.85 -1.12 -3.81
N LEU A 45 7.69 -1.93 -4.85
CA LEU A 45 7.31 -1.52 -6.19
C LEU A 45 5.99 -2.17 -6.58
N LEU A 46 5.05 -1.35 -7.04
CA LEU A 46 3.84 -1.84 -7.69
C LEU A 46 4.18 -2.26 -9.11
N TYR A 47 4.18 -3.56 -9.37
CA TYR A 47 4.66 -4.11 -10.64
C TYR A 47 3.55 -4.64 -11.55
N LYS A 48 2.32 -4.82 -11.02
CA LYS A 48 1.20 -5.31 -11.82
C LYS A 48 -0.14 -4.79 -11.31
N MET A 49 -1.02 -4.49 -12.25
CA MET A 49 -2.45 -4.25 -12.03
C MET A 49 -3.27 -5.12 -12.95
N SER A 50 -4.45 -5.53 -12.48
CA SER A 50 -5.42 -6.25 -13.30
C SER A 50 -6.84 -5.88 -12.89
N GLU A 51 -7.77 -5.98 -13.83
CA GLU A 51 -9.19 -5.88 -13.57
C GLU A 51 -9.77 -7.28 -13.44
N ASP A 52 -10.53 -7.49 -12.37
CA ASP A 52 -11.25 -8.73 -12.11
C ASP A 52 -12.75 -8.47 -12.25
N LYS A 53 -13.37 -9.14 -13.22
CA LYS A 53 -14.79 -9.03 -13.51
C LYS A 53 -15.50 -10.16 -12.77
N GLU A 54 -15.82 -9.92 -11.51
CA GLU A 54 -16.67 -10.84 -10.76
C GLU A 54 -18.12 -10.70 -11.25
N LYS A 55 -18.62 -11.76 -11.88
CA LYS A 55 -20.06 -11.91 -12.11
C LYS A 55 -20.71 -12.16 -10.76
N GLN A 56 -21.46 -11.20 -10.25
CA GLN A 56 -22.34 -11.49 -9.13
C GLN A 56 -23.54 -12.31 -9.62
N ASN A 57 -24.07 -13.17 -8.75
CA ASN A 57 -25.22 -14.01 -9.03
C ASN A 57 -26.49 -13.20 -9.39
N ASP A 58 -26.50 -11.90 -9.10
CA ASP A 58 -27.63 -10.98 -9.32
C ASP A 58 -27.55 -10.22 -10.66
N GLY A 59 -26.72 -10.68 -11.60
CA GLY A 59 -26.59 -10.08 -12.95
C GLY A 59 -25.85 -8.73 -12.98
N SER A 60 -25.52 -8.15 -11.82
CA SER A 60 -24.69 -6.95 -11.76
C SER A 60 -23.20 -7.31 -11.95
N ASN A 61 -22.57 -6.67 -12.94
CA ASN A 61 -21.15 -6.85 -13.21
C ASN A 61 -20.34 -5.88 -12.35
N THR A 62 -19.86 -6.32 -11.19
CA THR A 62 -18.99 -5.50 -10.34
C THR A 62 -17.53 -5.66 -10.76
N VAL A 63 -16.97 -4.62 -11.38
CA VAL A 63 -15.54 -4.59 -11.71
C VAL A 63 -14.74 -4.31 -10.43
N LYS A 64 -13.78 -5.19 -10.14
CA LYS A 64 -12.79 -5.01 -9.07
C LYS A 64 -11.42 -4.77 -9.69
N VAL A 65 -10.60 -3.96 -9.03
CA VAL A 65 -9.19 -3.78 -9.41
C VAL A 65 -8.33 -4.55 -8.44
N VAL A 66 -7.38 -5.29 -8.97
CA VAL A 66 -6.36 -6.04 -8.24
C VAL A 66 -5.00 -5.40 -8.49
N VAL A 67 -4.27 -5.13 -7.42
CA VAL A 67 -2.95 -4.51 -7.42
C VAL A 67 -1.95 -5.47 -6.78
N TYR A 68 -0.80 -5.64 -7.43
CA TYR A 68 0.31 -6.45 -6.91
C TYR A 68 1.53 -5.58 -6.63
N ILE A 69 2.06 -5.72 -5.41
CA ILE A 69 3.20 -4.95 -4.91
C ILE A 69 4.27 -5.92 -4.43
N SER A 70 5.52 -5.69 -4.84
CA SER A 70 6.69 -6.47 -4.42
C SER A 70 7.56 -5.64 -3.48
N PHE A 71 7.83 -6.17 -2.29
CA PHE A 71 8.73 -5.61 -1.27
C PHE A 71 9.99 -6.47 -1.20
N GLY A 72 10.84 -6.38 -2.23
CA GLY A 72 12.13 -7.12 -2.26
C GLY A 72 11.96 -8.65 -2.31
N GLY A 73 10.90 -9.15 -2.96
CA GLY A 73 10.58 -10.57 -3.04
C GLY A 73 9.35 -10.97 -2.23
N LEU A 74 8.95 -10.16 -1.24
CA LEU A 74 7.69 -10.32 -0.52
C LEU A 74 6.54 -9.76 -1.35
N GLN A 75 5.49 -10.56 -1.58
CA GLN A 75 4.38 -10.20 -2.46
C GLN A 75 3.15 -9.77 -1.64
N LEU A 76 2.50 -8.69 -2.07
CA LEU A 76 1.21 -8.23 -1.55
C LEU A 76 0.20 -8.10 -2.70
N MET A 77 -0.97 -8.69 -2.52
CA MET A 77 -2.11 -8.55 -3.43
C MET A 77 -3.24 -7.79 -2.74
N LEU A 78 -3.73 -6.72 -3.36
CA LEU A 78 -4.85 -5.92 -2.88
C LEU A 78 -5.95 -5.92 -3.91
N LYS A 79 -7.18 -6.26 -3.50
CA LYS A 79 -8.36 -6.24 -4.36
C LYS A 79 -9.39 -5.26 -3.79
N GLY A 80 -9.98 -4.43 -4.64
CA GLY A 80 -10.97 -3.47 -4.19
C GLY A 80 -11.67 -2.74 -5.32
N ASP A 81 -12.51 -1.77 -4.93
CA ASP A 81 -13.30 -0.99 -5.88
C ASP A 81 -12.40 -0.05 -6.69
N PRO A 82 -12.65 0.14 -8.01
CA PRO A 82 -11.88 1.06 -8.85
C PRO A 82 -11.78 2.48 -8.28
N LEU A 83 -12.87 2.98 -7.67
CA LEU A 83 -12.94 4.30 -7.03
C LEU A 83 -11.98 4.50 -5.86
N LYS A 84 -11.51 3.41 -5.22
CA LYS A 84 -10.51 3.47 -4.15
C LYS A 84 -9.10 3.23 -4.67
N MET A 85 -8.99 2.48 -5.78
CA MET A 85 -7.72 2.06 -6.36
C MET A 85 -7.14 3.03 -7.39
N TYR A 86 -7.88 4.07 -7.79
CA TYR A 86 -7.44 5.06 -8.80
C TYR A 86 -6.12 5.79 -8.49
N LYS A 87 -5.70 5.82 -7.22
CA LYS A 87 -4.46 6.48 -6.77
C LYS A 87 -3.20 5.67 -7.06
N PHE A 88 -3.35 4.37 -7.31
CA PHE A 88 -2.23 3.51 -7.62
C PHE A 88 -1.83 3.68 -9.09
N ARG A 89 -0.53 3.58 -9.38
CA ARG A 89 0.00 3.54 -10.74
C ARG A 89 1.01 2.41 -10.90
N LEU A 90 1.15 1.90 -12.11
CA LEU A 90 2.20 0.94 -12.45
C LEU A 90 3.59 1.58 -12.27
N ASP A 91 4.57 0.77 -11.88
CA ASP A 91 5.96 1.16 -11.60
C ASP A 91 6.13 2.20 -10.50
N GLN A 92 5.11 2.33 -9.65
CA GLN A 92 5.13 3.27 -8.57
C GLN A 92 5.79 2.68 -7.32
N ARG A 93 6.71 3.44 -6.72
CA ARG A 93 7.29 3.12 -5.42
C ARG A 93 6.29 3.43 -4.30
N LEU A 94 6.20 2.50 -3.35
CA LEU A 94 5.22 2.53 -2.27
C LEU A 94 5.87 2.10 -0.96
N PHE A 95 5.37 2.66 0.13
CA PHE A 95 5.68 2.29 1.49
C PHE A 95 4.47 1.59 2.11
N LEU A 96 4.70 0.40 2.65
CA LEU A 96 3.75 -0.31 3.49
C LEU A 96 4.08 0.00 4.95
N LEU A 97 3.12 0.54 5.69
CA LEU A 97 3.23 0.81 7.12
C LEU A 97 2.21 -0.01 7.89
N LEU A 98 2.66 -0.68 8.94
CA LEU A 98 1.83 -1.53 9.80
C LEU A 98 2.07 -1.19 11.27
N ARG A 99 0.97 -1.13 12.03
CA ARG A 99 1.00 -1.05 13.49
C ARG A 99 -0.12 -1.88 14.08
N LYS A 100 0.13 -2.49 15.22
CA LYS A 100 -0.91 -3.16 16.01
C LYS A 100 -1.96 -2.14 16.49
N ILE A 101 -3.22 -2.59 16.59
CA ILE A 101 -4.33 -1.86 17.22
C ILE A 101 -4.64 -2.51 18.55
#